data_AF-A0A084VHI5-F1
#
_entry.id   AF-A0A084VHI5-F1
#
_cell.length_a   1.000
_cell.length_b   1.000
_cell.length_c   1.000
_cell.angle_alpha   90.00
_cell.angle_beta   90.00
_cell.angle_gamma   90.00
#
_symmetry.space_group_name_H-M   'P 1'
#
loop_
_entity.id
_entity.type
_entity.pdbx_description
1 polymer ?
#
loop_
_entity_poly.entity_id
_entity_poly.type
_entity_poly.pdbx_seq_one_letter_code
_entity_poly.pdbx_strand_id
1 'polypeptide(L)'
;MYLPSSIRFTLMLSVLWLSVIVSVSGARQKSQLVPDVASTAYSETLHGERKCYNLRVRDANQHIATRLTRYFVFGGILQAIAEQTQIPREDLVSGGPSQNQDQSSGRGPKYHAAHVIRVGSIDGRLKQKNASLNTALQNYIGHTQNVIKAANVWHGVAGQIDLFQSGKLSELAKIDFGGAFEPTNRRKVEDLMTEFRKIIDTHVNSGNQAQEEQSELDAAKIAVHCAGASMLFEAGKEGYQMVKSGNFETHYEKS
;
A
#
# COMPACT_ATOMS: atom_id res chain seq x y z
N MET A 1 18.55 62.90 37.14
CA MET A 1 19.64 62.26 36.37
C MET A 1 19.00 61.13 35.57
N TYR A 2 18.82 61.34 34.28
CA TYR A 2 18.10 60.45 33.37
C TYR A 2 19.00 59.28 32.97
N LEU A 3 18.52 58.05 33.17
CA LEU A 3 19.18 56.83 32.68
C LEU A 3 18.79 56.54 31.22
N PRO A 4 19.70 55.97 30.40
CA PRO A 4 19.62 56.00 28.95
C PRO A 4 18.75 54.90 28.32
N SER A 5 18.23 55.22 27.14
CA SER A 5 17.29 54.49 26.29
C SER A 5 17.84 53.21 25.61
N SER A 6 18.66 52.41 26.28
CA SER A 6 19.34 51.25 25.66
C SER A 6 19.03 49.88 26.29
N ILE A 7 18.09 49.79 27.23
CA ILE A 7 17.61 48.50 27.78
C ILE A 7 16.12 48.34 27.46
N ARG A 8 15.79 48.51 26.17
CA ARG A 8 14.54 48.02 25.55
C ARG A 8 14.85 46.96 24.49
N PHE A 9 15.97 46.27 24.64
CA PHE A 9 16.40 45.13 23.81
C PHE A 9 16.34 43.80 24.56
N THR A 10 15.56 43.74 25.65
CA THR A 10 15.38 42.53 26.47
C THR A 10 14.07 41.79 26.21
N LEU A 11 13.37 42.07 25.10
CA LEU A 11 12.03 41.49 24.89
C LEU A 11 11.68 41.15 23.43
N MET A 12 12.68 40.98 22.55
CA MET A 12 12.39 40.68 21.13
C MET A 12 13.30 39.64 20.46
N LEU A 13 14.10 38.88 21.23
CA LEU A 13 15.05 37.91 20.66
C LEU A 13 15.05 36.51 21.28
N SER A 14 14.09 36.16 22.14
CA SER A 14 14.07 34.84 22.79
C SER A 14 12.71 34.13 22.83
N VAL A 15 11.68 34.63 22.12
CA VAL A 15 10.38 33.93 21.95
C VAL A 15 10.21 33.36 20.53
N LEU A 16 11.20 33.52 19.66
CA LEU A 16 11.30 32.80 18.38
C LEU A 16 12.23 31.57 18.51
N TRP A 17 12.12 30.84 19.61
CA TRP A 17 12.63 29.48 19.71
C TRP A 17 11.52 28.50 19.35
N LEU A 18 11.58 28.05 18.09
CA LEU A 18 11.28 26.70 17.65
C LEU A 18 9.89 26.15 17.99
N SER A 19 8.88 26.68 17.31
CA SER A 19 7.86 25.83 16.70
C SER A 19 8.20 25.62 15.22
N VAL A 20 9.40 25.10 14.95
CA VAL A 20 9.61 24.33 13.73
C VAL A 20 8.85 23.03 13.95
N ILE A 21 7.55 23.06 13.65
CA ILE A 21 6.85 21.86 13.21
C ILE A 21 7.64 21.44 11.98
N VAL A 22 8.55 20.48 12.16
CA VAL A 22 9.14 19.76 11.05
C VAL A 22 7.94 19.12 10.38
N SER A 23 7.44 19.80 9.35
CA SER A 23 6.59 19.19 8.35
C SER A 23 7.50 18.13 7.74
N VAL A 24 7.42 16.90 8.25
CA VAL A 24 7.99 15.72 7.59
C VAL A 24 7.13 15.44 6.35
N SER A 25 7.06 16.43 5.46
CA SER A 25 6.84 16.21 4.04
C SER A 25 8.21 15.90 3.44
N GLY A 26 8.85 14.83 3.93
CA GLY A 26 10.00 14.27 3.25
C GLY A 26 9.56 13.85 1.85
N ALA A 27 10.26 14.33 0.82
CA ALA A 27 10.02 13.85 -0.54
C ALA A 27 10.06 12.31 -0.52
N ARG A 28 9.07 11.66 -1.16
CA ARG A 28 8.99 10.19 -1.21
C ARG A 28 10.32 9.62 -1.72
N GLN A 29 10.78 8.56 -1.08
CA GLN A 29 11.91 7.78 -1.55
C GLN A 29 11.53 7.03 -2.82
N LYS A 30 12.38 7.13 -3.83
CA LYS A 30 12.19 6.40 -5.08
C LYS A 30 12.51 4.92 -4.86
N SER A 31 11.54 4.05 -5.07
CA SER A 31 11.75 2.61 -5.15
C SER A 31 11.98 2.18 -6.60
N GLN A 32 12.33 0.91 -6.82
CA GLN A 32 12.49 0.36 -8.16
C GLN A 32 11.15 -0.05 -8.76
N LEU A 33 10.97 0.16 -10.06
CA LEU A 33 9.83 -0.35 -10.83
C LEU A 33 10.05 -1.84 -11.09
N VAL A 34 9.67 -2.67 -10.11
CA VAL A 34 9.70 -4.12 -10.24
C VAL A 34 8.35 -4.60 -10.77
N PRO A 35 8.33 -5.47 -11.81
CA PRO A 35 7.08 -6.00 -12.30
C PRO A 35 6.39 -6.85 -11.23
N ASP A 36 5.11 -6.66 -10.98
CA ASP A 36 4.42 -7.43 -9.95
C ASP A 36 4.20 -8.89 -10.37
N VAL A 37 4.56 -9.83 -9.49
CA VAL A 37 4.31 -11.27 -9.64
C VAL A 37 2.81 -11.60 -9.59
N ALA A 38 2.02 -10.83 -8.85
CA ALA A 38 0.57 -10.97 -8.79
C ALA A 38 -0.14 -10.27 -9.98
N SER A 39 0.61 -9.71 -10.94
CA SER A 39 0.04 -9.20 -12.19
C SER A 39 -0.27 -10.37 -13.13
N THR A 40 -1.24 -11.19 -12.72
CA THR A 40 -1.70 -12.41 -13.40
C THR A 40 -2.20 -12.18 -14.82
N ALA A 41 -2.49 -10.93 -15.18
CA ALA A 41 -2.94 -10.55 -16.51
C ALA A 41 -1.79 -10.34 -17.51
N TYR A 42 -0.51 -10.32 -17.11
CA TYR A 42 0.56 -10.09 -18.08
C TYR A 42 0.90 -11.35 -18.89
N SER A 43 0.96 -11.14 -20.19
CA SER A 43 1.50 -12.08 -21.16
C SER A 43 2.28 -11.25 -22.17
N GLU A 44 3.53 -11.60 -22.44
CA GLU A 44 4.37 -10.89 -23.41
C GLU A 44 3.75 -10.93 -24.82
N THR A 45 3.14 -12.05 -25.19
CA THR A 45 2.47 -12.21 -26.50
C THR A 45 1.23 -11.33 -26.63
N LEU A 46 0.50 -11.09 -25.54
CA LEU A 46 -0.72 -10.27 -25.54
C LEU A 46 -0.45 -8.79 -25.24
N HIS A 47 0.64 -8.47 -24.55
CA HIS A 47 0.86 -7.15 -23.96
C HIS A 47 2.15 -6.45 -24.41
N GLY A 48 3.01 -7.15 -25.15
CA GLY A 48 4.32 -6.66 -25.56
C GLY A 48 5.28 -6.50 -24.38
N GLU A 49 6.24 -5.59 -24.52
CA GLU A 49 7.29 -5.37 -23.53
C GLU A 49 6.74 -5.04 -22.13
N ARG A 50 7.29 -5.69 -21.10
CA ARG A 50 6.91 -5.52 -19.69
C ARG A 50 6.96 -4.06 -19.24
N LYS A 51 7.96 -3.30 -19.70
CA LYS A 51 8.11 -1.87 -19.40
C LYS A 51 6.90 -1.06 -19.90
N CYS A 52 6.47 -1.32 -21.13
CA CYS A 52 5.28 -0.69 -21.71
C CYS A 52 4.00 -1.10 -20.97
N TYR A 53 3.89 -2.38 -20.59
CA TYR A 53 2.75 -2.89 -19.80
C TYR A 53 2.63 -2.21 -18.43
N ASN A 54 3.74 -2.01 -17.72
CA ASN A 54 3.75 -1.37 -16.39
C ASN A 54 3.32 0.11 -16.44
N LEU A 55 3.51 0.78 -17.58
CA LEU A 55 3.11 2.16 -17.76
C LEU A 55 1.63 2.31 -18.14
N ARG A 56 0.93 1.24 -18.54
CA ARG A 56 -0.48 1.29 -18.96
C ARG A 56 -1.37 1.83 -17.86
N VAL A 57 -2.39 2.57 -18.25
CA VAL A 57 -3.48 2.96 -17.37
C VAL A 57 -4.30 1.71 -17.10
N ARG A 58 -4.45 1.35 -15.83
CA ARG A 58 -5.26 0.25 -15.36
C ARG A 58 -6.71 0.68 -15.25
N ASP A 59 -7.57 -0.27 -15.56
CA ASP A 59 -8.98 -0.20 -15.22
C ASP A 59 -9.12 -0.03 -13.70
N ALA A 60 -9.97 0.90 -13.28
CA ALA A 60 -10.18 1.26 -11.88
C ALA A 60 -10.60 0.06 -11.03
N ASN A 61 -11.40 -0.84 -11.62
CA ASN A 61 -12.04 -1.95 -10.95
C ASN A 61 -11.04 -3.07 -10.71
N GLN A 62 -10.23 -3.35 -11.74
CA GLN A 62 -9.09 -4.23 -11.63
C GLN A 62 -8.08 -3.72 -10.59
N HIS A 63 -7.84 -2.41 -10.54
CA HIS A 63 -6.98 -1.81 -9.53
C HIS A 63 -7.53 -2.07 -8.12
N ILE A 64 -8.80 -1.74 -7.84
CA ILE A 64 -9.43 -1.96 -6.53
C ILE A 64 -9.38 -3.44 -6.11
N ALA A 65 -9.73 -4.38 -6.99
CA ALA A 65 -9.67 -5.81 -6.70
C ALA A 65 -8.23 -6.29 -6.44
N THR A 66 -7.26 -5.74 -7.19
CA THR A 66 -5.83 -6.00 -6.99
C THR A 66 -5.39 -5.54 -5.61
N ARG A 67 -5.84 -4.38 -5.13
CA ARG A 67 -5.50 -3.85 -3.80
C ARG A 67 -5.94 -4.76 -2.66
N LEU A 68 -7.13 -5.37 -2.76
CA LEU A 68 -7.59 -6.36 -1.78
C LEU A 68 -6.70 -7.60 -1.78
N THR A 69 -6.52 -8.22 -2.95
CA THR A 69 -5.75 -9.46 -3.08
C THR A 69 -4.29 -9.25 -2.62
N ARG A 70 -3.65 -8.18 -3.09
CA ARG A 70 -2.28 -7.81 -2.69
C ARG A 70 -2.14 -7.54 -1.19
N TYR A 71 -3.20 -7.09 -0.52
CA TYR A 71 -3.16 -6.85 0.91
C TYR A 71 -3.02 -8.15 1.70
N PHE A 72 -3.64 -9.24 1.24
CA PHE A 72 -3.45 -10.56 1.84
C PHE A 72 -2.08 -11.16 1.50
N VAL A 73 -1.63 -11.05 0.23
CA VAL A 73 -0.25 -11.40 -0.16
C VAL A 73 0.77 -10.70 0.74
N PHE A 74 0.55 -9.41 0.99
CA PHE A 74 1.38 -8.61 1.88
C PHE A 74 1.39 -9.15 3.32
N GLY A 75 0.24 -9.56 3.85
CA GLY A 75 0.16 -10.18 5.18
C GLY A 75 1.02 -11.45 5.30
N GLY A 76 1.01 -12.29 4.27
CA GLY A 76 1.88 -13.47 4.19
C GLY A 76 3.36 -13.15 4.10
N ILE A 77 3.73 -12.15 3.28
CA ILE A 77 5.10 -11.63 3.20
C ILE A 77 5.56 -11.17 4.58
N LEU A 78 4.78 -10.34 5.28
CA LEU A 78 5.13 -9.84 6.61
C LEU A 78 5.30 -10.98 7.62
N GLN A 79 4.44 -12.00 7.57
CA GLN A 79 4.59 -13.19 8.42
C GLN A 79 5.96 -13.85 8.23
N ALA A 80 6.32 -14.16 6.99
CA ALA A 80 7.57 -14.87 6.70
C ALA A 80 8.80 -14.03 7.06
N ILE A 81 8.77 -12.72 6.80
CA ILE A 81 9.83 -11.78 7.21
C ILE A 81 9.98 -11.76 8.73
N ALA A 82 8.87 -11.70 9.46
CA ALA A 82 8.87 -11.69 10.93
C ALA A 82 9.52 -12.96 11.48
N GLU A 83 9.17 -14.13 10.94
CA GLU A 83 9.75 -15.41 11.32
C GLU A 83 11.27 -15.49 11.02
N GLN A 84 11.71 -14.98 9.86
CA GLN A 84 13.13 -14.99 9.47
C GLN A 84 13.99 -14.02 10.28
N THR A 85 13.43 -12.88 10.68
CA THR A 85 14.19 -11.77 11.30
C THR A 85 13.98 -11.65 12.79
N GLN A 86 12.97 -12.34 13.35
CA GLN A 86 12.52 -12.23 14.73
C GLN A 86 12.04 -10.81 15.11
N ILE A 87 11.67 -10.00 14.12
CA ILE A 87 10.96 -8.73 14.35
C ILE A 87 9.47 -9.08 14.46
N PRO A 88 8.75 -8.61 15.49
CA PRO A 88 7.31 -8.81 15.59
C PRO A 88 6.59 -8.33 14.33
N ARG A 89 5.57 -9.07 13.89
CA ARG A 89 4.93 -8.83 12.59
C ARG A 89 4.25 -7.47 12.54
N GLU A 90 3.65 -7.08 13.65
CA GLU A 90 3.01 -5.80 13.91
C GLU A 90 3.98 -4.61 13.90
N ASP A 91 5.28 -4.86 14.11
CA ASP A 91 6.30 -3.82 14.13
C ASP A 91 6.92 -3.59 12.75
N LEU A 92 6.93 -4.60 11.87
CA LEU A 92 7.65 -4.57 10.60
C LEU A 92 7.30 -3.37 9.72
N VAL A 93 6.03 -2.93 9.78
CA VAL A 93 5.52 -1.78 9.05
C VAL A 93 4.57 -0.96 9.91
N SER A 94 4.61 0.36 9.75
CA SER A 94 3.65 1.28 10.38
C SER A 94 2.57 1.72 9.39
N GLY A 95 1.38 2.04 9.88
CA GLY A 95 0.36 2.72 9.09
C GLY A 95 0.75 4.18 8.82
N GLY A 96 0.34 4.74 7.69
CA GLY A 96 0.63 6.14 7.38
C GLY A 96 0.76 6.44 5.88
N PRO A 97 1.16 7.68 5.53
CA PRO A 97 1.40 8.04 4.15
C PRO A 97 2.61 7.27 3.58
N SER A 98 2.45 6.68 2.39
CA SER A 98 3.55 5.97 1.73
C SER A 98 4.78 6.84 1.54
N GLN A 99 5.90 6.32 2.04
CA GLN A 99 7.22 6.91 1.89
C GLN A 99 7.93 6.44 0.62
N ASN A 100 7.46 5.38 -0.04
CA ASN A 100 8.09 4.77 -1.22
C ASN A 100 7.22 4.87 -2.46
N GLN A 101 7.83 5.08 -3.62
CA GLN A 101 7.13 5.11 -4.92
C GLN A 101 8.07 4.74 -6.07
N ASP A 102 7.64 3.83 -6.94
CA ASP A 102 8.45 3.30 -8.04
C ASP A 102 8.42 4.16 -9.32
N GLN A 103 7.28 4.78 -9.62
CA GLN A 103 7.09 5.61 -10.80
C GLN A 103 6.16 6.79 -10.55
N SER A 104 6.36 7.89 -11.29
CA SER A 104 5.32 8.91 -11.48
C SER A 104 4.38 8.47 -12.59
N SER A 105 3.25 9.16 -12.77
CA SER A 105 2.30 8.71 -13.80
C SER A 105 2.84 8.84 -15.22
N GLY A 106 3.69 9.83 -15.48
CA GLY A 106 4.32 10.06 -16.80
C GLY A 106 3.33 10.34 -17.94
N ARG A 107 2.03 10.51 -17.65
CA ARG A 107 0.94 10.56 -18.64
C ARG A 107 0.11 11.85 -18.56
N GLY A 108 0.66 12.90 -17.94
CA GLY A 108 -0.01 14.19 -17.78
C GLY A 108 -1.04 14.22 -16.65
N PRO A 109 -1.80 15.33 -16.49
CA PRO A 109 -2.58 15.63 -15.29
C PRO A 109 -3.82 14.74 -15.10
N LYS A 110 -4.21 13.97 -16.11
CA LYS A 110 -5.39 13.10 -16.09
C LYS A 110 -5.17 11.75 -15.37
N TYR A 111 -3.92 11.36 -15.14
CA TYR A 111 -3.58 10.05 -14.58
C TYR A 111 -2.73 10.18 -13.31
N HIS A 112 -3.01 9.31 -12.34
CA HIS A 112 -2.26 9.20 -11.09
C HIS A 112 -1.51 7.88 -11.05
N ALA A 113 -0.30 7.89 -10.49
CA ALA A 113 0.38 6.69 -10.02
C ALA A 113 -0.18 6.35 -8.63
N ALA A 114 -1.08 5.38 -8.56
CA ALA A 114 -1.77 4.95 -7.35
C ALA A 114 -1.06 3.79 -6.70
N HIS A 115 -0.83 3.87 -5.39
CA HIS A 115 -0.29 2.77 -4.60
C HIS A 115 -1.25 1.59 -4.57
N VAL A 116 -0.70 0.39 -4.76
CA VAL A 116 -1.50 -0.83 -4.58
C VAL A 116 -1.59 -1.21 -3.09
N ILE A 117 -0.49 -1.00 -2.35
CA ILE A 117 -0.40 -1.18 -0.90
C ILE A 117 -0.02 0.16 -0.25
N ARG A 118 -0.79 0.57 0.76
CA ARG A 118 -0.53 1.78 1.52
C ARG A 118 -0.06 1.45 2.95
N VAL A 119 1.23 1.64 3.19
CA VAL A 119 1.85 1.65 4.53
C VAL A 119 2.79 2.84 4.65
N GLY A 120 3.07 3.27 5.88
CA GLY A 120 3.93 4.39 6.22
C GLY A 120 5.42 4.07 6.07
N SER A 121 6.02 3.51 7.11
CA SER A 121 7.45 3.18 7.17
C SER A 121 7.70 1.70 7.40
N ILE A 122 8.87 1.22 6.98
CA ILE A 122 9.41 -0.10 7.34
C ILE A 122 10.27 0.05 8.61
N ASP A 123 10.23 -0.93 9.51
CA ASP A 123 11.09 -0.97 10.69
C ASP A 123 12.58 -0.99 10.32
N GLY A 124 13.35 -0.05 10.86
CA GLY A 124 14.79 0.08 10.56
C GLY A 124 15.64 -1.13 10.95
N ARG A 125 15.18 -1.97 11.89
CA ARG A 125 15.83 -3.24 12.27
C ARG A 125 15.84 -4.23 11.11
N LEU A 126 14.86 -4.18 10.20
CA LEU A 126 14.83 -5.06 9.04
C LEU A 126 16.06 -4.83 8.16
N LYS A 127 16.38 -3.57 7.86
CA LYS A 127 17.57 -3.21 7.08
C LYS A 127 18.87 -3.67 7.73
N GLN A 128 18.94 -3.65 9.07
CA GLN A 128 20.13 -4.10 9.82
C GLN A 128 20.29 -5.63 9.78
N LYS A 129 19.17 -6.37 9.83
CA LYS A 129 19.17 -7.84 9.85
C LYS A 129 19.26 -8.46 8.46
N ASN A 130 18.56 -7.89 7.48
CA ASN A 130 18.58 -8.30 6.09
C ASN A 130 18.25 -7.12 5.17
N ALA A 131 19.30 -6.50 4.61
CA ALA A 131 19.19 -5.36 3.72
C ALA A 131 18.53 -5.70 2.36
N SER A 132 18.72 -6.92 1.86
CA SER A 132 18.06 -7.38 0.62
C SER A 132 16.56 -7.48 0.84
N LEU A 133 16.13 -8.16 1.91
CA LEU A 133 14.72 -8.28 2.28
C LEU A 133 14.05 -6.92 2.56
N ASN A 134 14.78 -5.98 3.18
CA ASN A 134 14.31 -4.61 3.32
C ASN A 134 14.06 -3.94 1.95
N THR A 135 15.00 -4.10 1.01
CA THR A 135 14.91 -3.53 -0.35
C THR A 135 13.75 -4.15 -1.12
N ALA A 136 13.61 -5.47 -1.06
CA ALA A 136 12.52 -6.20 -1.67
C ALA A 136 11.16 -5.75 -1.12
N LEU A 137 11.03 -5.61 0.21
CA LEU A 137 9.82 -5.09 0.84
C LEU A 137 9.53 -3.64 0.43
N GLN A 138 10.56 -2.79 0.39
CA GLN A 138 10.46 -1.40 -0.04
C GLN A 138 9.95 -1.29 -1.48
N ASN A 139 10.46 -2.12 -2.39
CA ASN A 139 10.02 -2.17 -3.79
C ASN A 139 8.59 -2.70 -3.91
N TYR A 140 8.22 -3.73 -3.15
CA TYR A 140 6.86 -4.27 -3.13
C TYR A 140 5.81 -3.24 -2.69
N ILE A 141 6.05 -2.54 -1.57
CA ILE A 141 5.11 -1.52 -1.05
C ILE A 141 5.15 -0.21 -1.84
N GLY A 142 6.28 0.09 -2.48
CA GLY A 142 6.46 1.28 -3.32
C GLY A 142 5.78 1.14 -4.69
N HIS A 143 5.24 -0.04 -5.01
CA HIS A 143 4.65 -0.29 -6.30
C HIS A 143 3.39 0.54 -6.57
N THR A 144 3.36 1.18 -7.74
CA THR A 144 2.22 1.98 -8.20
C THR A 144 1.69 1.54 -9.56
N GLN A 145 0.39 1.71 -9.74
CA GLN A 145 -0.30 1.51 -11.01
C GLN A 145 -0.84 2.85 -11.52
N ASN A 146 -0.70 3.11 -12.81
CA ASN A 146 -1.33 4.27 -13.42
C ASN A 146 -2.84 4.04 -13.49
N VAL A 147 -3.63 4.98 -13.00
CA VAL A 147 -5.09 4.94 -13.04
C VAL A 147 -5.62 6.32 -13.41
N ILE A 148 -6.85 6.38 -13.92
CA ILE A 148 -7.52 7.65 -14.15
C ILE A 148 -7.68 8.40 -12.81
N LYS A 149 -7.47 9.72 -12.83
CA LYS A 149 -7.51 10.55 -11.62
C LYS A 149 -8.87 10.47 -10.91
N ALA A 150 -9.97 10.38 -11.65
CA ALA A 150 -11.32 10.25 -11.12
C ALA A 150 -11.51 8.99 -10.26
N ALA A 151 -10.86 7.89 -10.62
CA ALA A 151 -10.90 6.64 -9.87
C ALA A 151 -9.94 6.58 -8.66
N ASN A 152 -9.03 7.55 -8.53
CA ASN A 152 -8.02 7.62 -7.45
C ASN A 152 -8.12 8.94 -6.67
N VAL A 153 -9.34 9.23 -6.23
CA VAL A 153 -9.63 10.40 -5.38
C VAL A 153 -9.43 10.02 -3.92
N TRP A 154 -8.58 10.77 -3.22
CA TRP A 154 -8.27 10.58 -1.80
C TRP A 154 -9.52 10.71 -0.89
N HIS A 155 -10.46 11.59 -1.22
CA HIS A 155 -11.74 11.68 -0.51
C HIS A 155 -12.81 10.70 -1.04
N GLY A 156 -12.45 9.83 -1.99
CA GLY A 156 -13.29 8.78 -2.53
C GLY A 156 -12.88 7.39 -2.03
N VAL A 157 -13.30 6.36 -2.77
CA VAL A 157 -13.03 4.95 -2.43
C VAL A 157 -11.54 4.66 -2.22
N ALA A 158 -10.66 5.24 -3.04
CA ALA A 158 -9.23 4.97 -2.99
C ALA A 158 -8.58 5.37 -1.65
N GLY A 159 -8.96 6.52 -1.09
CA GLY A 159 -8.44 6.95 0.21
C GLY A 159 -9.09 6.23 1.40
N GLN A 160 -10.35 5.80 1.28
CA GLN A 160 -10.92 4.89 2.30
C GLN A 160 -10.20 3.53 2.32
N ILE A 161 -9.83 3.00 1.14
CA ILE A 161 -8.99 1.80 1.06
C ILE A 161 -7.59 2.07 1.65
N ASP A 162 -6.99 3.23 1.40
CA ASP A 162 -5.70 3.61 2.01
C ASP A 162 -5.78 3.59 3.55
N LEU A 163 -6.83 4.18 4.11
CA LEU A 163 -7.09 4.20 5.55
C LEU A 163 -7.34 2.79 6.10
N PHE A 164 -8.08 1.97 5.38
CA PHE A 164 -8.28 0.56 5.73
C PHE A 164 -6.95 -0.19 5.79
N GLN A 165 -6.14 -0.13 4.73
CA GLN A 165 -4.88 -0.86 4.65
C GLN A 165 -3.93 -0.47 5.78
N SER A 166 -3.80 0.83 6.06
CA SER A 166 -2.96 1.32 7.16
C SER A 166 -3.54 1.02 8.56
N GLY A 167 -4.86 1.11 8.71
CA GLY A 167 -5.53 0.93 10.00
C GLY A 167 -5.74 -0.53 10.42
N LYS A 168 -5.63 -1.48 9.48
CA LYS A 168 -5.91 -2.91 9.72
C LYS A 168 -4.67 -3.81 9.70
N LEU A 169 -3.47 -3.22 9.74
CA LEU A 169 -2.21 -3.96 9.78
C LEU A 169 -2.13 -4.95 10.96
N SER A 170 -2.60 -4.55 12.14
CA SER A 170 -2.63 -5.41 13.32
C SER A 170 -3.60 -6.60 13.17
N GLU A 171 -4.73 -6.40 12.48
CA GLU A 171 -5.68 -7.49 12.21
C GLU A 171 -5.15 -8.43 11.14
N LEU A 172 -4.57 -7.88 10.07
CA LEU A 172 -3.86 -8.65 9.03
C LEU A 172 -2.74 -9.49 9.66
N ALA A 173 -2.01 -8.94 10.63
CA ALA A 173 -0.93 -9.62 11.32
C ALA A 173 -1.37 -10.83 12.16
N LYS A 174 -2.66 -10.94 12.51
CA LYS A 174 -3.20 -12.08 13.27
C LYS A 174 -3.47 -13.32 12.43
N ILE A 175 -3.50 -13.22 11.10
CA ILE A 175 -3.79 -14.37 10.23
C ILE A 175 -2.53 -15.23 10.12
N ASP A 176 -2.66 -16.54 10.36
CA ASP A 176 -1.54 -17.47 10.17
C ASP A 176 -1.60 -18.07 8.76
N PHE A 177 -0.77 -17.54 7.87
CA PHE A 177 -0.60 -18.00 6.49
C PHE A 177 0.38 -19.18 6.35
N GLY A 178 1.04 -19.60 7.43
CA GLY A 178 1.78 -20.87 7.48
C GLY A 178 0.86 -22.07 7.77
N GLY A 179 -0.32 -21.81 8.35
CA GLY A 179 -1.29 -22.81 8.78
C GLY A 179 -2.37 -23.15 7.75
N ALA A 180 -3.37 -23.91 8.23
CA ALA A 180 -4.53 -24.31 7.45
C ALA A 180 -5.64 -23.24 7.46
N PHE A 181 -6.56 -23.32 6.49
CA PHE A 181 -7.74 -22.46 6.37
C PHE A 181 -8.87 -22.88 7.35
N GLU A 182 -8.49 -23.05 8.62
CA GLU A 182 -9.37 -23.47 9.71
C GLU A 182 -10.25 -22.31 10.20
N PRO A 183 -11.32 -22.55 10.98
CA PRO A 183 -12.32 -21.55 11.36
C PRO A 183 -11.75 -20.23 11.90
N THR A 184 -10.65 -20.28 12.64
CA THR A 184 -9.97 -19.09 13.18
C THR A 184 -9.36 -18.22 12.09
N ASN A 185 -8.58 -18.79 11.16
CA ASN A 185 -7.98 -18.05 10.04
C ASN A 185 -9.06 -17.59 9.06
N ARG A 186 -10.01 -18.48 8.78
CA ARG A 186 -11.16 -18.18 7.93
C ARG A 186 -11.92 -16.96 8.43
N ARG A 187 -12.28 -16.91 9.72
CA ARG A 187 -13.01 -15.77 10.31
C ARG A 187 -12.23 -14.46 10.16
N LYS A 188 -10.93 -14.46 10.49
CA LYS A 188 -10.09 -13.25 10.35
C LYS A 188 -10.03 -12.73 8.90
N VAL A 189 -9.96 -13.64 7.92
CA VAL A 189 -9.99 -13.27 6.50
C VAL A 189 -11.38 -12.75 6.11
N GLU A 190 -12.45 -13.41 6.54
CA GLU A 190 -13.84 -12.98 6.29
C GLU A 190 -14.13 -11.60 6.89
N ASP A 191 -13.63 -11.31 8.09
CA ASP A 191 -13.81 -10.02 8.76
C ASP A 191 -13.15 -8.88 7.96
N LEU A 192 -11.87 -9.03 7.60
CA LEU A 192 -11.14 -8.04 6.78
C LEU A 192 -11.77 -7.87 5.39
N MET A 193 -12.17 -8.97 4.76
CA MET A 193 -12.84 -8.96 3.45
C MET A 193 -14.19 -8.23 3.52
N THR A 194 -14.97 -8.47 4.56
CA THR A 194 -16.28 -7.84 4.77
C THR A 194 -16.13 -6.34 5.00
N GLU A 195 -15.17 -5.93 5.83
CA GLU A 195 -14.88 -4.53 6.05
C GLU A 195 -14.44 -3.81 4.76
N PHE A 196 -13.58 -4.44 3.95
CA PHE A 196 -13.17 -3.89 2.66
C PHE A 196 -14.36 -3.77 1.70
N ARG A 197 -15.20 -4.80 1.60
CA ARG A 197 -16.41 -4.78 0.76
C ARG A 197 -17.37 -3.66 1.13
N LYS A 198 -17.52 -3.38 2.43
CA LYS A 198 -18.35 -2.27 2.91
C LYS A 198 -17.88 -0.90 2.41
N ILE A 199 -16.58 -0.69 2.23
CA ILE A 199 -16.03 0.54 1.62
C ILE A 199 -16.53 0.66 0.18
N ILE A 200 -16.46 -0.42 -0.58
CA ILE A 200 -16.91 -0.45 -1.98
C ILE A 200 -18.41 -0.26 -2.07
N ASP A 201 -19.19 -1.00 -1.28
CA ASP A 201 -20.65 -0.93 -1.28
C ASP A 201 -21.14 0.47 -0.91
N THR A 202 -20.53 1.11 0.09
CA THR A 202 -20.86 2.48 0.48
C THR A 202 -20.61 3.47 -0.65
N HIS A 203 -19.51 3.28 -1.39
CA HIS A 203 -19.16 4.18 -2.49
C HIS A 203 -20.08 3.99 -3.71
N VAL A 204 -20.33 2.74 -4.08
CA VAL A 204 -21.24 2.37 -5.19
C VAL A 204 -22.66 2.85 -4.93
N ASN A 205 -23.15 2.73 -3.70
CA ASN A 205 -24.53 3.08 -3.34
C ASN A 205 -24.73 4.58 -3.06
N SER A 206 -23.67 5.41 -3.11
CA SER A 206 -23.75 6.83 -2.78
C SER A 206 -24.46 7.69 -3.83
N GLY A 207 -24.64 7.18 -5.06
CA GLY A 207 -25.47 7.78 -6.11
C GLY A 207 -25.00 9.14 -6.66
N ASN A 208 -23.81 9.61 -6.27
CA ASN A 208 -23.31 10.95 -6.58
C ASN A 208 -22.35 11.00 -7.79
N GLN A 209 -22.31 9.95 -8.62
CA GLN A 209 -21.32 9.81 -9.69
C GLN A 209 -21.94 9.93 -11.08
N ALA A 210 -21.12 10.33 -12.06
CA ALA A 210 -21.53 10.34 -13.46
C ALA A 210 -21.82 8.90 -13.94
N GLN A 211 -22.65 8.74 -14.97
CA GLN A 211 -23.11 7.41 -15.42
C GLN A 211 -21.95 6.48 -15.83
N GLU A 212 -20.89 7.00 -16.44
CA GLU A 212 -19.69 6.23 -16.79
C GLU A 212 -18.91 5.78 -15.53
N GLU A 213 -18.79 6.66 -14.53
CA GLU A 213 -18.13 6.34 -13.26
C GLU A 213 -18.93 5.28 -12.47
N GLN A 214 -20.26 5.33 -12.52
CA GLN A 214 -21.12 4.33 -11.88
C GLN A 214 -20.96 2.93 -12.49
N SER A 215 -20.88 2.82 -13.83
CA SER A 215 -20.66 1.54 -14.50
C SER A 215 -19.31 0.92 -14.15
N GLU A 216 -18.27 1.73 -13.96
CA GLU A 216 -16.98 1.25 -13.48
C GLU A 216 -17.13 0.73 -12.04
N LEU A 217 -17.69 1.53 -11.13
CA LEU A 217 -17.89 1.14 -9.73
C LEU A 217 -18.68 -0.17 -9.55
N ASP A 218 -19.71 -0.40 -10.36
CA ASP A 218 -20.47 -1.65 -10.33
C ASP A 218 -19.61 -2.86 -10.73
N ALA A 219 -18.72 -2.71 -11.72
CA ALA A 219 -17.76 -3.74 -12.08
C ALA A 219 -16.69 -3.97 -10.99
N ALA A 220 -16.25 -2.92 -10.28
CA ALA A 220 -15.36 -3.06 -9.11
C ALA A 220 -16.01 -3.89 -8.01
N LYS A 221 -17.29 -3.61 -7.73
CA LYS A 221 -18.08 -4.35 -6.75
C LYS A 221 -18.13 -5.83 -7.13
N ILE A 222 -18.46 -6.15 -8.39
CA ILE A 222 -18.48 -7.54 -8.85
C ILE A 222 -17.11 -8.21 -8.64
N ALA A 223 -16.02 -7.59 -9.10
CA ALA A 223 -14.68 -8.17 -9.00
C ALA A 223 -14.24 -8.43 -7.55
N VAL A 224 -14.52 -7.50 -6.63
CA VAL A 224 -14.21 -7.64 -5.19
C VAL A 224 -15.09 -8.70 -4.52
N HIS A 225 -16.37 -8.78 -4.88
CA HIS A 225 -17.28 -9.77 -4.31
C HIS A 225 -17.04 -11.19 -4.86
N CYS A 226 -16.45 -11.32 -6.06
CA CYS A 226 -15.98 -12.60 -6.60
C CYS A 226 -14.75 -13.17 -5.86
N ALA A 227 -13.93 -12.34 -5.23
CA ALA A 227 -12.80 -12.81 -4.42
C ALA A 227 -13.30 -13.40 -3.09
N GLY A 228 -13.36 -14.73 -3.01
CA GLY A 228 -13.77 -15.44 -1.79
C GLY A 228 -12.68 -15.50 -0.72
N ALA A 229 -13.06 -15.72 0.54
CA ALA A 229 -12.12 -15.78 1.67
C ALA A 229 -11.02 -16.84 1.48
N SER A 230 -11.35 -18.01 0.92
CA SER A 230 -10.34 -19.05 0.63
C SER A 230 -9.31 -18.57 -0.40
N MET A 231 -9.73 -17.85 -1.45
CA MET A 231 -8.82 -17.30 -2.45
C MET A 231 -7.88 -16.25 -1.85
N LEU A 232 -8.41 -15.39 -0.98
CA LEU A 232 -7.61 -14.36 -0.29
C LEU A 232 -6.61 -14.99 0.70
N PHE A 233 -7.01 -16.06 1.38
CA PHE A 233 -6.10 -16.81 2.25
C PHE A 233 -4.98 -17.47 1.44
N GLU A 234 -5.30 -18.14 0.33
CA GLU A 234 -4.29 -18.73 -0.56
C GLU A 234 -3.35 -17.67 -1.15
N ALA A 235 -3.84 -16.49 -1.53
CA ALA A 235 -2.99 -15.38 -1.95
C ALA A 235 -2.01 -14.95 -0.84
N GLY A 236 -2.45 -14.94 0.42
CA GLY A 236 -1.55 -14.74 1.56
C GLY A 236 -0.53 -15.87 1.71
N LYS A 237 -0.92 -17.13 1.50
CA LYS A 237 0.02 -18.26 1.50
C LYS A 237 1.05 -18.16 0.40
N GLU A 238 0.68 -17.72 -0.79
CA GLU A 238 1.63 -17.43 -1.87
C GLU A 238 2.65 -16.38 -1.43
N GLY A 239 2.19 -15.28 -0.82
CA GLY A 239 3.04 -14.25 -0.21
C GLY A 239 4.05 -14.82 0.79
N TYR A 240 3.57 -15.67 1.70
CA TYR A 240 4.38 -16.35 2.69
C TYR A 240 5.44 -17.26 2.05
N GLN A 241 5.04 -18.10 1.10
CA GLN A 241 5.94 -19.04 0.42
C GLN A 241 6.98 -18.33 -0.47
N MET A 242 6.64 -17.19 -1.08
CA MET A 242 7.60 -16.41 -1.87
C MET A 242 8.81 -15.97 -1.03
N VAL A 243 8.58 -15.56 0.22
CA VAL A 243 9.68 -15.17 1.12
C VAL A 243 10.43 -16.41 1.63
N LYS A 244 9.72 -17.47 2.03
CA LYS A 244 10.34 -18.70 2.55
C LYS A 244 11.22 -19.41 1.51
N SER A 245 10.87 -19.31 0.23
CA SER A 245 11.65 -19.87 -0.89
C SER A 245 12.79 -18.96 -1.39
N GLY A 246 12.92 -17.72 -0.90
CA GLY A 246 13.87 -16.72 -1.41
C GLY A 246 13.47 -16.09 -2.76
N ASN A 247 12.34 -16.49 -3.33
CA ASN A 247 11.82 -15.94 -4.58
C ASN A 247 11.43 -14.47 -4.43
N PHE A 248 11.00 -14.05 -3.24
CA PHE A 248 10.63 -12.65 -2.97
C PHE A 248 11.84 -11.72 -3.12
N GLU A 249 12.96 -12.02 -2.46
CA GLU A 249 14.20 -11.25 -2.62
C GLU A 249 14.70 -11.32 -4.04
N THR A 250 14.77 -12.53 -4.62
CA THR A 250 15.21 -12.74 -6.01
C THR A 250 14.42 -11.90 -7.02
N HIS A 251 13.12 -11.69 -6.78
CA HIS A 251 12.24 -10.96 -7.69
C HIS A 251 12.24 -9.46 -7.43
N TYR A 252 12.14 -9.05 -6.16
CA TYR A 252 11.95 -7.66 -5.76
C TYR A 252 13.24 -6.92 -5.40
N GLU A 253 14.39 -7.59 -5.31
CA GLU A 253 15.71 -6.95 -5.21
C GLU A 253 16.33 -6.65 -6.59
N LYS A 254 16.01 -7.47 -7.61
CA LYS A 254 16.72 -7.42 -8.90
C LYS A 254 16.55 -6.09 -9.62
N SER A 255 17.71 -5.53 -9.98
CA SER A 255 17.93 -4.36 -10.84
C SER A 255 18.25 -4.80 -12.27
#